data_AF-A0AAU8MUR1-F1
#
_entry.id   AF-A0AAU8MUR1-F1
#
_cell.length_a   1.000
_cell.length_b   1.000
_cell.length_c   1.000
_cell.angle_alpha   90.00
_cell.angle_beta   90.00
_cell.angle_gamma   90.00
#
_symmetry.space_group_name_H-M   'P 1'
#
loop_
_entity.id
_entity.type
_entity.pdbx_description
1 polymer ?
#
loop_
_entity_poly.entity_id
_entity_poly.type
_entity_poly.pdbx_seq_one_letter_code
_entity_poly.pdbx_strand_id
1 'polypeptide(L)'
;MSEMEITREDVAGRARAGKLAPQDPARALAAARAIKHPWYRCQALSMVAEHLSGQERERALLSALAAAREQDQVNRIVTVSAWPVRGLADAGSDSVGRQVEELVALAQTEPHHLRRSHALQALAFAVAEHPQLLGRVVPALAAGLLGGHGPRMDRCIRDTFGLILRTRPELAWELAMHHKANRRQSLLLAQIPQ
;
A
#
# COMPACT_ATOMS: atom_id res chain seq x y z
N MET A 1 23.07 -2.87 9.39
CA MET A 1 22.06 -3.50 10.26
C MET A 1 21.67 -4.81 9.62
N SER A 2 21.66 -5.91 10.37
CA SER A 2 21.22 -7.21 9.85
C SER A 2 19.72 -7.17 9.58
N GLU A 3 19.30 -7.55 8.38
CA GLU A 3 17.88 -7.75 8.06
C GLU A 3 17.32 -8.73 9.09
N MET A 4 16.29 -8.33 9.84
CA MET A 4 15.69 -9.23 10.83
C MET A 4 15.05 -10.41 10.11
N GLU A 5 15.46 -11.61 10.46
CA GLU A 5 14.95 -12.82 9.83
C GLU A 5 13.46 -13.03 10.19
N ILE A 6 12.66 -13.37 9.19
CA ILE A 6 11.26 -13.76 9.42
C ILE A 6 11.24 -15.14 10.07
N THR A 7 10.62 -15.24 11.24
CA THR A 7 10.46 -16.53 11.92
C THR A 7 9.09 -17.14 11.65
N ARG A 8 8.96 -18.47 11.82
CA ARG A 8 7.65 -19.15 11.82
C ARG A 8 6.72 -18.58 12.90
N GLU A 9 7.29 -18.11 13.99
CA GLU A 9 6.54 -17.55 15.12
C GLU A 9 5.92 -16.20 14.77
N ASP A 10 6.56 -15.39 13.91
CA ASP A 10 5.95 -14.14 13.41
C ASP A 10 4.72 -14.42 12.54
N VAL A 11 4.82 -15.42 11.65
CA VAL A 11 3.72 -15.85 10.79
C VAL A 11 2.56 -16.39 11.62
N ALA A 12 2.87 -17.28 12.57
CA ALA A 12 1.89 -17.87 13.48
C ALA A 12 1.27 -16.81 14.40
N GLY A 13 2.07 -15.86 14.88
CA GLY A 13 1.64 -14.73 15.70
C GLY A 13 0.58 -13.88 14.99
N ARG A 14 0.81 -13.52 13.72
CA ARG A 14 -0.18 -12.79 12.91
C ARG A 14 -1.49 -13.58 12.79
N ALA A 15 -1.40 -14.87 12.47
CA ALA A 15 -2.59 -15.72 12.34
C ALA A 15 -3.38 -15.83 13.66
N ARG A 16 -2.68 -15.98 14.79
CA ARG A 16 -3.29 -16.03 16.13
C ARG A 16 -3.96 -14.70 16.49
N ALA A 17 -3.32 -13.57 16.23
CA ALA A 17 -3.90 -12.25 16.46
C ALA A 17 -5.18 -12.05 15.64
N GLY A 18 -5.16 -12.41 14.36
CA GLY A 18 -6.36 -12.34 13.50
C GLY A 18 -7.50 -13.23 13.97
N LYS A 19 -7.22 -14.46 14.40
CA LYS A 19 -8.24 -15.37 14.95
C LYS A 19 -8.88 -14.83 16.24
N LEU A 20 -8.08 -14.16 17.06
CA LEU A 20 -8.50 -13.64 18.36
C LEU A 20 -9.28 -12.32 18.25
N ALA A 21 -8.98 -11.50 17.25
CA ALA A 21 -9.51 -10.14 17.15
C ALA A 21 -11.05 -10.03 17.20
N PRO A 22 -11.85 -10.90 16.55
CA PRO A 22 -13.31 -10.82 16.66
C PRO A 22 -13.88 -11.14 18.06
N GLN A 23 -13.11 -11.86 18.88
CA GLN A 23 -13.56 -12.38 20.18
C GLN A 23 -13.02 -11.56 21.35
N ASP A 24 -11.76 -11.10 21.23
CA ASP A 24 -11.05 -10.35 22.26
C ASP A 24 -10.03 -9.41 21.58
N PRO A 25 -10.48 -8.23 21.09
CA PRO A 25 -9.62 -7.27 20.43
C PRO A 25 -8.43 -6.80 21.29
N ALA A 26 -8.61 -6.69 22.61
CA ALA A 26 -7.57 -6.24 23.53
C ALA A 26 -6.42 -7.26 23.62
N ARG A 27 -6.75 -8.54 23.81
CA ARG A 27 -5.74 -9.61 23.83
C ARG A 27 -5.14 -9.84 22.45
N ALA A 28 -5.91 -9.67 21.37
CA ALA A 28 -5.40 -9.69 20.01
C ALA A 28 -4.38 -8.57 19.75
N LEU A 29 -4.63 -7.36 20.27
CA LEU A 29 -3.71 -6.23 20.17
C LEU A 29 -2.39 -6.52 20.91
N ALA A 30 -2.46 -7.12 22.11
CA ALA A 30 -1.27 -7.55 22.83
C ALA A 30 -0.47 -8.61 22.05
N ALA A 31 -1.17 -9.60 21.47
CA ALA A 31 -0.54 -10.64 20.64
C ALA A 31 0.12 -10.05 19.37
N ALA A 32 -0.56 -9.11 18.70
CA ALA A 32 -0.01 -8.42 17.52
C ALA A 32 1.26 -7.62 17.87
N ARG A 33 1.26 -6.89 18.99
CA ARG A 33 2.42 -6.13 19.46
C ARG A 33 3.63 -7.02 19.79
N ALA A 34 3.39 -8.25 20.23
CA ALA A 34 4.46 -9.19 20.60
C ALA A 34 5.24 -9.75 19.39
N ILE A 35 4.68 -9.65 18.17
CA ILE A 35 5.34 -10.10 16.94
C ILE A 35 6.64 -9.31 16.72
N LYS A 36 7.73 -10.00 16.42
CA LYS A 36 9.06 -9.38 16.32
C LYS A 36 9.28 -8.77 14.96
N HIS A 37 8.96 -9.51 13.91
CA HIS A 37 9.21 -9.04 12.56
C HIS A 37 8.19 -7.94 12.15
N PRO A 38 8.64 -6.73 11.76
CA PRO A 38 7.79 -5.55 11.62
C PRO A 38 6.73 -5.69 10.53
N TRP A 39 7.06 -6.41 9.45
CA TRP A 39 6.09 -6.74 8.41
C TRP A 39 4.84 -7.46 8.97
N TYR A 40 5.04 -8.51 9.76
CA TYR A 40 3.93 -9.29 10.33
C TYR A 40 3.24 -8.55 11.47
N ARG A 41 4.01 -7.78 12.26
CA ARG A 41 3.43 -6.92 13.30
C ARG A 41 2.53 -5.84 12.71
N CYS A 42 2.96 -5.14 11.66
CA CYS A 42 2.16 -4.15 10.95
C CYS A 42 0.85 -4.76 10.45
N GLN A 43 0.92 -5.89 9.73
CA GLN A 43 -0.27 -6.58 9.24
C GLN A 43 -1.21 -7.02 10.37
N ALA A 44 -0.68 -7.62 11.43
CA ALA A 44 -1.49 -8.06 12.57
C ALA A 44 -2.19 -6.90 13.27
N LEU A 45 -1.48 -5.79 13.49
CA LEU A 45 -2.05 -4.58 14.10
C LEU A 45 -3.16 -3.98 13.23
N SER A 46 -2.99 -3.94 11.91
CA SER A 46 -4.03 -3.49 10.99
C SER A 46 -5.26 -4.39 11.02
N MET A 47 -5.08 -5.71 11.02
CA MET A 47 -6.21 -6.66 11.12
C MET A 47 -6.96 -6.51 12.44
N VAL A 48 -6.24 -6.37 13.56
CA VAL A 48 -6.87 -6.16 14.87
C VAL A 48 -7.67 -4.85 14.91
N ALA A 49 -7.18 -3.81 14.25
CA ALA A 49 -7.85 -2.51 14.21
C ALA A 49 -9.24 -2.55 13.54
N GLU A 50 -9.51 -3.53 12.66
CA GLU A 50 -10.86 -3.73 12.08
C GLU A 50 -11.91 -4.12 13.13
N HIS A 51 -11.48 -4.63 14.29
CA HIS A 51 -12.35 -5.01 15.41
C HIS A 51 -12.32 -4.01 16.57
N LEU A 52 -11.64 -2.88 16.40
CA LEU A 52 -11.60 -1.77 17.36
C LEU A 52 -12.47 -0.60 16.85
N SER A 53 -12.80 0.33 17.74
CA SER A 53 -13.57 1.52 17.40
C SER A 53 -12.90 2.81 17.90
N GLY A 54 -13.33 3.94 17.34
CA GLY A 54 -12.89 5.28 17.73
C GLY A 54 -11.37 5.42 17.84
N GLN A 55 -10.93 6.00 18.95
CA GLN A 55 -9.52 6.31 19.18
C GLN A 55 -8.62 5.07 19.30
N GLU A 56 -9.16 3.93 19.74
CA GLU A 56 -8.39 2.69 19.85
C GLU A 56 -8.02 2.12 18.48
N ARG A 57 -8.98 2.15 17.55
CA ARG A 57 -8.75 1.78 16.14
C ARG A 57 -7.66 2.66 15.53
N GLU A 58 -7.77 3.98 15.68
CA GLU A 58 -6.78 4.91 15.13
C GLU A 58 -5.39 4.68 15.74
N ARG A 59 -5.28 4.53 17.07
CA ARG A 59 -4.01 4.22 17.74
C ARG A 59 -3.40 2.90 17.28
N ALA A 60 -4.20 1.87 17.03
CA ALA A 60 -3.72 0.60 16.51
C ALA A 60 -3.17 0.73 15.07
N LEU A 61 -3.85 1.50 14.21
CA LEU A 61 -3.40 1.77 12.84
C LEU A 61 -2.12 2.63 12.80
N LEU A 62 -2.00 3.63 13.67
CA LEU A 62 -0.77 4.41 13.82
C LEU A 62 0.38 3.56 14.36
N SER A 63 0.10 2.64 15.29
CA SER A 63 1.09 1.64 15.75
C SER A 63 1.53 0.71 14.62
N ALA A 64 0.62 0.33 13.73
CA ALA A 64 0.94 -0.47 12.55
C ALA A 64 1.84 0.30 11.56
N LEU A 65 1.59 1.60 11.34
CA LEU A 65 2.48 2.46 10.55
C LEU A 65 3.87 2.57 11.18
N ALA A 66 3.95 2.76 12.49
CA ALA A 66 5.24 2.77 13.19
C ALA A 66 6.00 1.45 12.98
N ALA A 67 5.32 0.30 13.10
CA ALA A 67 5.92 -0.99 12.81
C ALA A 67 6.38 -1.12 11.34
N ALA A 68 5.62 -0.58 10.38
CA ALA A 68 6.03 -0.58 8.98
C ALA A 68 7.36 0.18 8.77
N ARG A 69 7.56 1.30 9.46
CA ARG A 69 8.77 2.14 9.39
C ARG A 69 10.02 1.47 9.96
N GLU A 70 9.89 0.37 10.71
CA GLU A 70 11.01 -0.43 11.19
C GLU A 70 11.54 -1.43 10.14
N GLN A 71 10.94 -1.51 8.94
CA GLN A 71 11.52 -2.26 7.82
C GLN A 71 12.73 -1.52 7.23
N ASP A 72 13.73 -2.27 6.76
CA ASP A 72 14.97 -1.67 6.21
C ASP A 72 14.82 -1.14 4.77
N GLN A 73 13.88 -1.70 3.99
CA GLN A 73 13.73 -1.39 2.58
C GLN A 73 12.53 -0.46 2.34
N VAL A 74 12.77 0.64 1.63
CA VAL A 74 11.75 1.64 1.26
C VAL A 74 10.49 1.01 0.68
N ASN A 75 10.65 0.13 -0.32
CA ASN A 75 9.52 -0.51 -0.97
C ASN A 75 8.72 -1.40 0.01
N ARG A 76 9.38 -2.02 0.99
CA ARG A 76 8.72 -2.85 2.01
C ARG A 76 7.93 -2.00 3.00
N ILE A 77 8.52 -0.89 3.47
CA ILE A 77 7.85 0.10 4.33
C ILE A 77 6.53 0.51 3.66
N VAL A 78 6.61 1.05 2.43
CA VAL A 78 5.43 1.61 1.75
C VAL A 78 4.41 0.52 1.40
N THR A 79 4.84 -0.66 0.96
CA THR A 79 3.92 -1.75 0.62
C THR A 79 3.11 -2.20 1.84
N VAL A 80 3.75 -2.41 2.99
CA VAL A 80 3.03 -2.90 4.18
C VAL A 80 2.20 -1.79 4.84
N SER A 81 2.64 -0.53 4.75
CA SER A 81 1.87 0.65 5.18
C SER A 81 0.53 0.83 4.46
N ALA A 82 0.33 0.22 3.29
CA ALA A 82 -0.96 0.23 2.59
C ALA A 82 -2.11 -0.31 3.46
N TRP A 83 -1.84 -1.28 4.34
CA TRP A 83 -2.83 -1.88 5.22
C TRP A 83 -3.39 -0.87 6.24
N PRO A 84 -2.55 -0.24 7.08
CA PRO A 84 -3.06 0.76 8.01
C PRO A 84 -3.54 2.05 7.33
N VAL A 85 -2.98 2.43 6.17
CA VAL A 85 -3.49 3.58 5.40
C VAL A 85 -4.93 3.36 4.98
N ARG A 86 -5.28 2.18 4.46
CA ARG A 86 -6.67 1.84 4.14
C ARG A 86 -7.56 1.96 5.37
N GLY A 87 -7.13 1.36 6.49
CA GLY A 87 -7.89 1.40 7.73
C GLY A 87 -8.13 2.83 8.27
N LEU A 88 -7.14 3.73 8.10
CA LEU A 88 -7.24 5.14 8.48
C LEU A 88 -8.16 5.92 7.53
N ALA A 89 -8.07 5.66 6.23
CA ALA A 89 -8.92 6.28 5.23
C ALA A 89 -10.39 5.89 5.44
N ASP A 90 -10.65 4.60 5.67
CA ASP A 90 -11.99 4.07 5.94
C ASP A 90 -12.55 4.56 7.29
N ALA A 91 -11.68 4.97 8.22
CA ALA A 91 -12.08 5.59 9.48
C ALA A 91 -12.25 7.12 9.38
N GLY A 92 -11.93 7.73 8.23
CA GLY A 92 -11.97 9.18 8.05
C GLY A 92 -10.95 9.93 8.92
N SER A 93 -9.79 9.33 9.24
CA SER A 93 -8.76 9.97 10.06
C SER A 93 -8.18 11.20 9.36
N ASP A 94 -8.18 12.35 10.04
CA ASP A 94 -7.58 13.59 9.55
C ASP A 94 -6.08 13.44 9.23
N SER A 95 -5.42 12.48 9.88
CA SER A 95 -3.98 12.25 9.70
C SER A 95 -3.64 11.52 8.40
N VAL A 96 -4.60 10.84 7.77
CA VAL A 96 -4.32 9.91 6.65
C VAL A 96 -3.72 10.62 5.44
N GLY A 97 -4.12 11.87 5.17
CA GLY A 97 -3.57 12.66 4.07
C GLY A 97 -2.06 12.87 4.22
N ARG A 98 -1.62 13.31 5.40
CA ARG A 98 -0.20 13.48 5.73
C ARG A 98 0.56 12.16 5.63
N GLN A 99 0.00 11.07 6.15
CA GLN A 99 0.64 9.75 6.08
C GLN A 99 0.83 9.28 4.63
N VAL A 100 -0.16 9.49 3.76
CA VAL A 100 -0.04 9.20 2.32
C VAL A 100 1.06 10.03 1.67
N GLU A 101 1.12 11.33 1.95
CA GLU A 101 2.14 12.23 1.39
C GLU A 101 3.56 11.82 1.83
N GLU A 102 3.76 11.51 3.10
CA GLU A 102 5.04 11.00 3.61
C GLU A 102 5.45 9.65 2.99
N LEU A 103 4.49 8.76 2.75
CA LEU A 103 4.76 7.47 2.11
C LEU A 103 5.06 7.61 0.62
N VAL A 104 4.40 8.54 -0.08
CA VAL A 104 4.70 8.88 -1.48
C VAL A 104 6.11 9.47 -1.58
N ALA A 105 6.44 10.44 -0.70
CA ALA A 105 7.77 11.03 -0.66
C ALA A 105 8.85 9.97 -0.38
N LEU A 106 8.60 9.05 0.57
CA LEU A 106 9.51 7.94 0.83
C LEU A 106 9.63 7.02 -0.41
N ALA A 107 8.53 6.64 -1.05
CA ALA A 107 8.58 5.78 -2.23
C ALA A 107 9.42 6.40 -3.37
N GLN A 108 9.42 7.72 -3.51
CA GLN A 108 10.23 8.41 -4.52
C GLN A 108 11.74 8.29 -4.28
N THR A 109 12.20 7.98 -3.06
CA THR A 109 13.62 7.72 -2.77
C THR A 109 14.07 6.32 -3.20
N GLU A 110 13.15 5.40 -3.55
CA GLU A 110 13.49 4.08 -4.08
C GLU A 110 14.00 4.21 -5.53
N PRO A 111 15.28 3.88 -5.80
CA PRO A 111 15.85 4.00 -7.14
C PRO A 111 15.32 2.94 -8.10
N HIS A 112 14.93 1.76 -7.60
CA HIS A 112 14.48 0.68 -8.48
C HIS A 112 13.02 0.92 -8.91
N HIS A 113 12.82 1.32 -10.18
CA HIS A 113 11.50 1.64 -10.74
C HIS A 113 10.41 0.62 -10.43
N LEU A 114 10.64 -0.69 -10.65
CA LEU A 114 9.63 -1.71 -10.33
C LEU A 114 9.27 -1.78 -8.84
N ARG A 115 10.25 -1.66 -7.92
CA ARG A 115 10.00 -1.69 -6.48
C ARG A 115 9.19 -0.47 -6.06
N ARG A 116 9.56 0.71 -6.57
CA ARG A 116 8.83 1.97 -6.38
C ARG A 116 7.40 1.87 -6.90
N SER A 117 7.20 1.43 -8.15
CA SER A 117 5.87 1.32 -8.76
C SER A 117 4.99 0.32 -8.03
N HIS A 118 5.53 -0.83 -7.60
CA HIS A 118 4.75 -1.82 -6.84
C HIS A 118 4.34 -1.29 -5.46
N ALA A 119 5.23 -0.56 -4.78
CA ALA A 119 4.91 0.08 -3.51
C ALA A 119 3.81 1.15 -3.67
N LEU A 120 3.93 2.01 -4.68
CA LEU A 120 2.92 3.04 -4.99
C LEU A 120 1.60 2.43 -5.47
N GLN A 121 1.64 1.29 -6.18
CA GLN A 121 0.45 0.53 -6.57
C GLN A 121 -0.30 0.01 -5.34
N ALA A 122 0.40 -0.57 -4.37
CA ALA A 122 -0.22 -1.02 -3.12
C ALA A 122 -0.89 0.15 -2.38
N LEU A 123 -0.22 1.30 -2.32
CA LEU A 123 -0.78 2.50 -1.70
C LEU A 123 -2.00 3.04 -2.49
N ALA A 124 -1.94 3.06 -3.82
CA ALA A 124 -3.05 3.49 -4.67
C ALA A 124 -4.29 2.59 -4.48
N PHE A 125 -4.10 1.27 -4.39
CA PHE A 125 -5.20 0.34 -4.09
C PHE A 125 -5.78 0.54 -2.69
N ALA A 126 -4.95 0.85 -1.69
CA ALA A 126 -5.42 1.12 -0.34
C ALA A 126 -6.35 2.34 -0.25
N VAL A 127 -6.21 3.30 -1.17
CA VAL A 127 -7.01 4.54 -1.18
C VAL A 127 -7.89 4.67 -2.43
N ALA A 128 -8.15 3.58 -3.14
CA ALA A 128 -8.84 3.59 -4.44
C ALA A 128 -10.26 4.20 -4.39
N GLU A 129 -10.94 4.03 -3.26
CA GLU A 129 -12.29 4.56 -2.99
C GLU A 129 -12.28 6.00 -2.45
N HIS A 130 -11.10 6.60 -2.30
CA HIS A 130 -10.90 7.93 -1.71
C HIS A 130 -10.23 8.87 -2.73
N PRO A 131 -11.01 9.55 -3.61
CA PRO A 131 -10.46 10.27 -4.77
C PRO A 131 -9.39 11.31 -4.43
N GLN A 132 -9.54 12.02 -3.30
CA GLN A 132 -8.57 13.02 -2.84
C GLN A 132 -7.23 12.38 -2.44
N LEU A 133 -7.26 11.22 -1.79
CA LEU A 133 -6.04 10.48 -1.42
C LEU A 133 -5.41 9.83 -2.65
N LEU A 134 -6.23 9.25 -3.54
CA LEU A 134 -5.75 8.68 -4.79
C LEU A 134 -5.03 9.73 -5.66
N GLY A 135 -5.57 10.96 -5.70
CA GLY A 135 -4.94 12.11 -6.36
C GLY A 135 -3.54 12.46 -5.84
N ARG A 136 -3.22 12.15 -4.59
CA ARG A 136 -1.87 12.33 -4.01
C ARG A 136 -0.89 11.23 -4.44
N VAL A 137 -1.37 10.04 -4.76
CA VAL A 137 -0.53 8.86 -5.09
C VAL A 137 -0.29 8.73 -6.59
N VAL A 138 -1.33 8.95 -7.40
CA VAL A 138 -1.33 8.68 -8.85
C VAL A 138 -0.18 9.37 -9.61
N PRO A 139 0.16 10.64 -9.37
CA PRO A 139 1.26 11.29 -10.10
C PRO A 139 2.61 10.56 -9.91
N ALA A 140 2.93 10.18 -8.67
CA ALA A 140 4.16 9.46 -8.37
C ALA A 140 4.13 8.04 -8.94
N LEU A 141 2.97 7.36 -8.90
CA LEU A 141 2.80 6.03 -9.48
C LEU A 141 3.05 6.08 -11.00
N ALA A 142 2.41 7.00 -11.72
CA ALA A 142 2.56 7.15 -13.17
C ALA A 142 4.02 7.41 -13.56
N ALA A 143 4.71 8.34 -12.89
CA ALA A 143 6.14 8.59 -13.10
C ALA A 143 7.01 7.35 -12.78
N GLY A 144 6.63 6.56 -11.78
CA GLY A 144 7.24 5.26 -11.49
C GLY A 144 7.11 4.27 -12.65
N LEU A 145 5.90 4.12 -13.18
CA LEU A 145 5.58 3.20 -14.27
C LEU A 145 6.30 3.58 -15.56
N LEU A 146 6.28 4.86 -15.93
CA LEU A 146 6.96 5.39 -17.13
C LEU A 146 8.49 5.30 -17.04
N GLY A 147 9.06 5.24 -15.83
CA GLY A 147 10.50 5.12 -15.64
C GLY A 147 11.06 3.70 -15.79
N GLY A 148 10.23 2.65 -15.87
CA GLY A 148 10.71 1.27 -15.96
C GLY A 148 10.01 0.44 -17.03
N HIS A 149 10.57 -0.72 -17.36
CA HIS A 149 10.04 -1.58 -18.42
C HIS A 149 10.00 -3.06 -18.02
N GLY A 150 9.39 -3.87 -18.87
CA GLY A 150 9.37 -5.33 -18.76
C GLY A 150 8.04 -5.88 -18.24
N PRO A 151 7.87 -7.22 -18.25
CA PRO A 151 6.57 -7.86 -18.06
C PRO A 151 5.95 -7.62 -16.68
N ARG A 152 6.78 -7.35 -15.66
CA ARG A 152 6.28 -6.98 -14.33
C ARG A 152 5.74 -5.55 -14.31
N MET A 153 6.38 -4.64 -15.03
CA MET A 153 5.91 -3.26 -15.15
C MET A 153 4.63 -3.19 -15.99
N ASP A 154 4.56 -3.93 -17.10
CA ASP A 154 3.36 -4.07 -17.93
C ASP A 154 2.14 -4.51 -17.09
N ARG A 155 2.34 -5.46 -16.17
CA ARG A 155 1.27 -5.87 -15.24
C ARG A 155 0.86 -4.75 -14.29
N CYS A 156 1.80 -4.01 -13.72
CA CYS A 156 1.48 -2.86 -12.88
C CYS A 156 0.68 -1.82 -13.65
N ILE A 157 1.09 -1.44 -14.87
CA ILE A 157 0.35 -0.52 -15.75
C ILE A 157 -1.07 -1.01 -15.95
N ARG A 158 -1.24 -2.27 -16.40
CA ARG A 158 -2.54 -2.89 -16.64
C ARG A 158 -3.45 -2.82 -15.42
N ASP A 159 -2.92 -3.14 -14.24
CA ASP A 159 -3.70 -3.27 -13.00
C ASP A 159 -4.05 -1.92 -12.38
N THR A 160 -3.29 -0.86 -12.68
CA THR A 160 -3.55 0.50 -12.16
C THR A 160 -4.16 1.44 -13.19
N PHE A 161 -4.27 1.04 -14.45
CA PHE A 161 -4.69 1.92 -15.55
C PHE A 161 -6.03 2.61 -15.28
N GLY A 162 -7.04 1.87 -14.81
CA GLY A 162 -8.35 2.43 -14.51
C GLY A 162 -8.34 3.48 -13.39
N LEU A 163 -7.44 3.32 -12.40
CA LEU A 163 -7.26 4.33 -11.35
C LEU A 163 -6.64 5.60 -11.93
N ILE A 164 -5.64 5.45 -12.79
CA ILE A 164 -4.95 6.59 -13.42
C ILE A 164 -5.90 7.32 -14.38
N LEU A 165 -6.64 6.59 -15.22
CA LEU A 165 -7.62 7.17 -16.13
C LEU A 165 -8.68 8.00 -15.39
N ARG A 166 -9.15 7.52 -14.23
CA ARG A 166 -10.16 8.22 -13.43
C ARG A 166 -9.62 9.47 -12.72
N THR A 167 -8.33 9.52 -12.41
CA THR A 167 -7.74 10.59 -11.59
C THR A 167 -6.90 11.59 -12.38
N ARG A 168 -6.20 11.13 -13.41
CA ARG A 168 -5.25 11.86 -14.26
C ARG A 168 -5.36 11.34 -15.71
N PRO A 169 -6.51 11.54 -16.39
CA PRO A 169 -6.76 11.00 -17.73
C PRO A 169 -5.72 11.45 -18.77
N GLU A 170 -5.10 12.61 -18.58
CA GLU A 170 -4.06 13.12 -19.47
C GLU A 170 -2.78 12.26 -19.50
N LEU A 171 -2.57 11.40 -18.50
CA LEU A 171 -1.44 10.45 -18.46
C LEU A 171 -1.77 9.10 -19.12
N ALA A 172 -3.04 8.84 -19.43
CA ALA A 172 -3.50 7.52 -19.84
C ALA A 172 -2.92 7.09 -21.20
N TRP A 173 -2.82 8.03 -22.15
CA TRP A 173 -2.25 7.75 -23.48
C TRP A 173 -0.78 7.31 -23.38
N GLU A 174 0.04 8.10 -22.68
CA GLU A 174 1.46 7.83 -22.53
C GLU A 174 1.70 6.47 -21.85
N LEU A 175 0.95 6.16 -20.78
CA LEU A 175 1.05 4.88 -20.08
C LEU A 175 0.61 3.69 -20.94
N ALA A 176 -0.46 3.84 -21.71
CA ALA A 176 -0.89 2.79 -22.63
C ALA A 176 0.17 2.53 -23.70
N MET A 177 0.77 3.58 -24.25
CA MET A 177 1.85 3.48 -25.23
C MET A 177 3.15 2.89 -24.65
N HIS A 178 3.41 3.13 -23.36
CA HIS A 178 4.57 2.57 -22.65
C HIS A 178 4.48 1.06 -22.38
N HIS A 179 3.26 0.52 -22.31
CA HIS A 179 3.05 -0.93 -22.21
C HIS A 179 3.54 -1.65 -23.47
N LYS A 180 4.03 -2.88 -23.34
CA LYS A 180 4.41 -3.72 -24.50
C LYS A 180 3.31 -3.76 -25.58
N ALA A 181 3.70 -3.57 -26.84
CA ALA A 181 2.82 -3.68 -28.00
C ALA A 181 2.24 -5.09 -28.15
N ASN A 182 0.97 -5.24 -27.78
CA ASN A 182 0.19 -6.48 -27.87
C ASN A 182 -1.31 -6.17 -27.69
N ARG A 183 -2.15 -7.21 -27.72
CA ARG A 183 -3.60 -7.10 -27.50
C ARG A 183 -3.96 -6.32 -26.23
N ARG A 184 -3.15 -6.41 -25.17
CA ARG A 184 -3.42 -5.70 -23.91
C ARG A 184 -3.23 -4.20 -24.06
N GLN A 185 -2.19 -3.73 -24.74
CA GLN A 185 -2.04 -2.30 -25.05
C GLN A 185 -3.24 -1.78 -25.84
N SER A 186 -3.71 -2.49 -26.86
CA SER A 186 -4.91 -2.09 -27.62
C SER A 186 -6.15 -1.96 -26.72
N LEU A 187 -6.31 -2.85 -25.74
CA LEU A 187 -7.39 -2.76 -24.75
C LEU A 187 -7.23 -1.58 -23.77
N LEU A 188 -6.00 -1.15 -23.46
CA LEU A 188 -5.76 0.04 -22.65
C LEU A 188 -6.12 1.30 -23.44
N LEU A 189 -5.67 1.40 -24.70
CA LEU A 189 -5.97 2.52 -25.59
C LEU A 189 -7.48 2.67 -25.82
N ALA A 190 -8.21 1.55 -25.99
CA ALA A 190 -9.66 1.56 -26.18
C ALA A 190 -10.47 2.05 -24.97
N GLN A 191 -9.86 2.15 -23.78
CA GLN A 191 -10.52 2.71 -22.59
C GLN A 191 -10.43 4.24 -22.52
N ILE A 192 -9.54 4.87 -23.30
CA ILE A 192 -9.33 6.32 -23.26
C ILE A 192 -10.49 7.00 -24.00
N PRO A 193 -11.25 7.91 -23.36
CA PRO A 193 -12.29 8.68 -24.03
C PRO A 193 -11.72 9.50 -25.20
N GLN A 194 -12.50 9.64 -26.28
CA GLN A 194 -12.15 10.49 -27.42
C GLN A 194 -12.30 11.98 -27.10
#